data_AF-A0A497A4H9-F1
#
_entry.id   AF-A0A497A4H9-F1
#
_cell.length_a   1.000
_cell.length_b   1.000
_cell.length_c   1.000
_cell.angle_alpha   90.00
_cell.angle_beta   90.00
_cell.angle_gamma   90.00
#
_symmetry.space_group_name_H-M   'P 1'
#
loop_
_entity.id
_entity.type
_entity.pdbx_description
1 polymer ?
#
loop_
_entity_poly.entity_id
_entity_poly.type
_entity_poly.pdbx_seq_one_letter_code
_entity_poly.pdbx_strand_id
1 'polypeptide(L)'
;MTKHTGAERVFQALERKEPDRVPHFEFSVDPKVRTAILPDASYEEFVVYMDLDGLVSRDRAFLMEEVLSENPRIVRDEWGAVKLYTKEVEPIPLEAPIKSEKDLESYQPPDPDAEYRFEEIR
;
A
#
# COMPACT_ATOMS: atom_id res chain seq x y z
N MET A 1 -24.25 7.97 24.27
CA MET A 1 -23.17 8.74 23.61
C MET A 1 -23.44 8.74 22.12
N THR A 2 -23.13 9.83 21.42
CA THR A 2 -23.27 9.91 19.95
C THR A 2 -22.22 9.01 19.30
N LYS A 3 -22.62 8.18 18.32
CA LYS A 3 -21.69 7.32 17.58
C LYS A 3 -20.87 8.18 16.62
N HIS A 4 -19.56 8.09 16.68
CA HIS A 4 -18.65 8.75 15.73
C HIS A 4 -18.54 7.94 14.43
N THR A 5 -18.24 8.62 13.34
CA THR A 5 -17.72 8.04 12.08
C THR A 5 -16.27 7.59 12.24
N GLY A 6 -15.77 6.77 11.32
CA GLY A 6 -14.36 6.35 11.33
C GLY A 6 -13.40 7.54 11.29
N ALA A 7 -13.66 8.50 10.40
CA ALA A 7 -12.89 9.73 10.30
C ALA A 7 -12.88 10.52 11.62
N GLU A 8 -14.05 10.71 12.25
CA GLU A 8 -14.13 11.40 13.54
C GLU A 8 -13.30 10.71 14.63
N ARG A 9 -13.32 9.37 14.68
CA ARG A 9 -12.48 8.62 15.64
C ARG A 9 -11.00 8.84 15.37
N VAL A 10 -10.57 8.73 14.11
CA VAL A 10 -9.17 8.92 13.71
C VAL A 10 -8.70 10.33 14.08
N PHE A 11 -9.46 11.37 13.70
CA PHE A 11 -9.07 12.75 14.00
C PHE A 11 -9.08 13.05 15.49
N GLN A 12 -10.07 12.56 16.26
CA GLN A 12 -10.06 12.72 17.71
C GLN A 12 -8.86 12.04 18.36
N ALA A 13 -8.52 10.82 17.96
CA ALA A 13 -7.34 10.12 18.48
C ALA A 13 -6.03 10.88 18.16
N LEU A 14 -5.87 11.38 16.93
CA LEU A 14 -4.72 12.19 16.51
C LEU A 14 -4.61 13.50 17.31
N GLU A 15 -5.75 14.13 17.61
CA GLU A 15 -5.85 15.33 18.45
C GLU A 15 -5.74 15.05 19.95
N ARG A 16 -5.51 13.80 20.36
CA ARG A 16 -5.44 13.35 21.76
C ARG A 16 -6.74 13.61 22.54
N LYS A 17 -7.89 13.56 21.86
CA LYS A 17 -9.25 13.56 22.44
C LYS A 17 -9.74 12.12 22.61
N GLU A 18 -10.84 11.94 23.35
CA GLU A 18 -11.45 10.63 23.59
C GLU A 18 -12.51 10.30 22.53
N PRO A 19 -12.24 9.36 21.60
CA PRO A 19 -13.26 8.85 20.67
C PRO A 19 -14.24 7.91 21.37
N ASP A 20 -15.40 7.66 20.75
CA ASP A 20 -16.41 6.70 21.24
C ASP A 20 -15.91 5.24 21.29
N ARG A 21 -14.86 4.91 20.51
CA ARG A 21 -14.03 3.70 20.60
C ARG A 21 -12.65 3.95 19.98
N VAL A 22 -11.68 3.09 20.27
CA VAL A 22 -10.34 3.14 19.64
C VAL A 22 -10.46 2.93 18.12
N PRO A 23 -9.98 3.86 17.27
CA PRO A 23 -10.01 3.67 15.82
C PRO A 23 -9.03 2.57 15.39
N HIS A 24 -9.39 1.79 14.37
CA HIS A 24 -8.51 0.79 13.78
C HIS A 24 -8.64 0.70 12.26
N PHE A 25 -7.53 0.34 11.60
CA PHE A 25 -7.46 0.07 10.17
C PHE A 25 -6.30 -0.87 9.88
N GLU A 26 -6.24 -1.41 8.66
CA GLU A 26 -5.17 -2.26 8.19
C GLU A 26 -4.42 -1.55 7.06
N PHE A 27 -3.08 -1.61 7.05
CA PHE A 27 -2.27 -1.05 5.96
C PHE A 27 -2.50 -1.77 4.62
N SER A 28 -2.84 -3.05 4.68
CA SER A 28 -3.19 -3.87 3.53
C SER A 28 -3.91 -5.12 4.00
N VAL A 29 -4.81 -5.64 3.16
CA VAL A 29 -5.41 -6.96 3.35
C VAL A 29 -5.19 -7.73 2.07
N ASP A 30 -4.50 -8.87 2.17
CA ASP A 30 -4.14 -9.68 1.01
C ASP A 30 -5.40 -10.01 0.17
N PRO A 31 -5.34 -9.86 -1.17
CA PRO A 31 -6.49 -10.13 -2.03
C PRO A 31 -7.13 -11.50 -1.79
N LYS A 32 -6.35 -12.55 -1.47
CA LYS A 32 -6.90 -13.88 -1.18
C LYS A 32 -7.75 -13.88 0.09
N VAL A 33 -7.34 -13.13 1.11
CA VAL A 33 -8.09 -12.99 2.36
C VAL A 33 -9.38 -12.22 2.10
N ARG A 34 -9.31 -11.12 1.34
CA ARG A 34 -10.49 -10.34 0.96
C ARG A 34 -11.49 -11.19 0.18
N THR A 35 -11.04 -11.87 -0.89
CA THR A 35 -11.89 -12.75 -1.70
C THR A 35 -12.50 -13.89 -0.88
N ALA A 36 -11.80 -14.43 0.12
CA ALA A 36 -12.33 -15.50 0.96
C ALA A 36 -13.42 -15.03 1.94
N ILE A 37 -13.37 -13.77 2.39
CA ILE A 37 -14.31 -13.20 3.36
C ILE A 37 -15.51 -12.55 2.66
N LEU A 38 -15.26 -11.75 1.63
CA LEU A 38 -16.27 -11.03 0.86
C LEU A 38 -15.88 -11.06 -0.63
N PRO A 39 -16.33 -12.10 -1.36
CA PRO A 39 -16.06 -12.25 -2.79
C PRO A 39 -16.55 -11.04 -3.59
N ASP A 40 -15.86 -10.74 -4.69
CA ASP A 40 -16.21 -9.72 -5.68
C ASP A 40 -16.30 -8.25 -5.18
N ALA A 41 -16.00 -8.00 -3.90
CA ALA A 41 -15.95 -6.65 -3.36
C ALA A 41 -14.67 -5.90 -3.75
N SER A 42 -14.83 -4.61 -4.04
CA SER A 42 -13.74 -3.63 -4.08
C SER A 42 -13.03 -3.53 -2.71
N TYR A 43 -11.87 -2.88 -2.67
CA TYR A 43 -11.17 -2.69 -1.40
C TYR A 43 -11.97 -1.77 -0.47
N GLU A 44 -12.61 -0.75 -1.03
CA GLU A 44 -13.47 0.22 -0.35
C GLU A 44 -14.69 -0.47 0.25
N GLU A 45 -15.38 -1.31 -0.51
CA GLU A 45 -16.51 -2.10 0.00
C GLU A 45 -16.07 -3.05 1.11
N PHE A 46 -14.89 -3.66 0.97
CA PHE A 46 -14.31 -4.51 2.01
C PHE A 46 -14.01 -3.74 3.30
N VAL A 47 -13.42 -2.54 3.21
CA VAL A 47 -13.13 -1.65 4.36
C VAL A 47 -14.42 -1.27 5.09
N VAL A 48 -15.47 -0.94 4.35
CA VAL A 48 -16.80 -0.64 4.91
C VAL A 48 -17.41 -1.87 5.57
N TYR A 49 -17.35 -3.04 4.91
CA TYR A 49 -17.87 -4.29 5.45
C TYR A 49 -17.19 -4.70 6.76
N MET A 50 -15.87 -4.49 6.85
CA MET A 50 -15.07 -4.79 8.03
C MET A 50 -15.19 -3.73 9.14
N ASP A 51 -15.97 -2.67 8.94
CA ASP A 51 -16.15 -1.53 9.86
C ASP A 51 -14.81 -0.90 10.29
N LEU A 52 -13.85 -0.82 9.35
CA LEU A 52 -12.56 -0.18 9.56
C LEU A 52 -12.71 1.35 9.53
N ASP A 53 -11.96 2.05 10.38
CA ASP A 53 -12.06 3.49 10.54
C ASP A 53 -11.19 4.28 9.55
N GLY A 54 -10.38 3.59 8.74
CA GLY A 54 -9.49 4.18 7.75
C GLY A 54 -9.39 3.38 6.45
N LEU A 55 -9.38 4.09 5.33
CA LEU A 55 -9.06 3.57 4.00
C LEU A 55 -7.60 3.92 3.68
N VAL A 56 -6.80 2.93 3.31
CA VAL A 56 -5.39 3.14 2.96
C VAL A 56 -5.25 3.10 1.45
N SER A 57 -4.94 4.25 0.84
CA SER A 57 -4.42 4.29 -0.53
C SER A 57 -2.93 3.96 -0.51
N ARG A 58 -2.47 3.11 -1.44
CA ARG A 58 -1.06 2.69 -1.53
C ARG A 58 -0.40 3.34 -2.74
N ASP A 59 -0.14 4.65 -2.65
CA ASP A 59 0.68 5.39 -3.63
C ASP A 59 2.13 4.84 -3.77
N ARG A 60 2.55 3.97 -2.84
CA ARG A 60 3.87 3.32 -2.77
C ARG A 60 3.91 1.89 -3.30
N ALA A 61 2.81 1.37 -3.82
CA ALA A 61 2.81 0.06 -4.46
C ALA A 61 3.42 0.18 -5.87
N PHE A 62 4.76 0.28 -5.96
CA PHE A 62 5.59 0.16 -7.16
C PHE A 62 4.79 0.19 -8.48
N LEU A 63 4.41 1.38 -8.94
CA LEU A 63 3.37 1.52 -9.96
C LEU A 63 3.85 1.06 -11.34
N MET A 64 5.17 1.02 -11.53
CA MET A 64 5.81 0.56 -12.75
C MET A 64 6.81 -0.55 -12.44
N GLU A 65 6.74 -1.61 -13.23
CA GLU A 65 7.60 -2.79 -13.13
C GLU A 65 8.16 -3.16 -14.51
N GLU A 66 9.47 -3.36 -14.59
CA GLU A 66 10.14 -4.00 -15.71
C GLU A 66 10.30 -5.50 -15.42
N VAL A 67 9.71 -6.37 -16.24
CA VAL A 67 9.85 -7.82 -16.06
C VAL A 67 11.22 -8.30 -16.53
N LEU A 68 12.04 -8.82 -15.62
CA LEU A 68 13.36 -9.38 -15.91
C LEU A 68 13.33 -10.88 -16.19
N SER A 69 12.35 -11.59 -15.62
CA SER A 69 12.10 -13.01 -15.83
C SER A 69 10.63 -13.33 -15.54
N GLU A 70 10.01 -14.18 -16.34
CA GLU A 70 8.62 -14.63 -16.15
C GLU A 70 8.51 -15.88 -15.26
N ASN A 71 9.57 -16.70 -15.19
CA ASN A 71 9.56 -17.93 -14.38
C ASN A 71 10.93 -18.25 -13.76
N PRO A 72 11.15 -17.90 -12.47
CA PRO A 72 10.19 -17.23 -11.58
C PRO A 72 9.95 -15.77 -12.00
N ARG A 73 8.82 -15.17 -11.59
CA ARG A 73 8.49 -13.77 -11.88
C ARG A 73 9.42 -12.84 -11.10
N ILE A 74 10.42 -12.28 -11.78
CA ILE A 74 11.37 -11.31 -11.24
C ILE A 74 11.15 -9.99 -11.96
N VAL A 75 11.03 -8.92 -11.20
CA VAL A 75 10.84 -7.57 -11.72
C VAL A 75 11.87 -6.61 -11.16
N ARG A 76 12.11 -5.51 -11.87
CA ARG A 76 12.72 -4.29 -11.34
C ARG A 76 11.63 -3.23 -11.21
N ASP A 77 11.50 -2.62 -10.04
CA ASP A 77 10.55 -1.54 -9.82
C ASP A 77 11.10 -0.16 -10.23
N GLU A 78 10.25 0.87 -10.20
CA GLU A 78 10.60 2.27 -10.46
C GLU A 78 11.69 2.85 -9.53
N TRP A 79 11.93 2.23 -8.36
CA TRP A 79 13.01 2.62 -7.46
C TRP A 79 14.35 1.96 -7.85
N GLY A 80 14.32 1.01 -8.79
CA GLY A 80 15.46 0.21 -9.25
C GLY A 80 15.71 -1.06 -8.44
N ALA A 81 14.85 -1.40 -7.47
CA ALA A 81 15.00 -2.61 -6.68
C ALA A 81 14.56 -3.85 -7.47
N VAL A 82 15.33 -4.93 -7.40
CA VAL A 82 14.97 -6.21 -8.02
C VAL A 82 14.24 -7.08 -7.01
N LYS A 83 13.13 -7.65 -7.44
CA LYS A 83 12.16 -8.34 -6.59
C LYS A 83 11.69 -9.65 -7.19
N LEU A 84 11.46 -10.62 -6.33
CA LEU A 84 10.89 -11.92 -6.66
C LEU A 84 9.45 -11.99 -6.18
N TYR A 85 8.53 -12.13 -7.12
CA TYR A 85 7.15 -12.49 -6.80
C TYR A 85 7.05 -13.98 -6.50
N THR A 86 6.38 -14.29 -5.40
CA THR A 86 6.05 -15.66 -5.02
C THR A 86 4.53 -15.82 -5.07
N LYS A 87 3.91 -16.37 -4.02
CA LYS A 87 2.46 -16.49 -3.91
C LYS A 87 1.84 -15.32 -3.16
N GLU A 88 2.61 -14.55 -2.39
CA GLU A 88 2.10 -13.45 -1.58
C GLU A 88 2.09 -12.13 -2.34
N VAL A 89 1.23 -11.19 -1.91
CA VAL A 89 1.10 -9.87 -2.55
C VAL A 89 2.38 -9.04 -2.46
N GLU A 90 3.12 -9.15 -1.35
CA GLU A 90 4.39 -8.44 -1.18
C GLU A 90 5.56 -9.31 -1.70
N PRO A 91 6.35 -8.81 -2.67
CA PRO A 91 7.46 -9.57 -3.23
C PRO A 91 8.69 -9.55 -2.33
N ILE A 92 9.58 -10.53 -2.52
CA ILE A 92 10.84 -10.64 -1.78
C ILE A 92 11.91 -9.76 -2.46
N PRO A 93 12.57 -8.84 -1.76
CA PRO A 93 13.69 -8.08 -2.33
C PRO A 93 14.87 -9.01 -2.61
N LEU A 94 15.36 -9.00 -3.84
CA LEU A 94 16.56 -9.72 -4.27
C LEU A 94 17.79 -8.81 -4.34
N GLU A 95 17.61 -7.57 -4.78
CA GLU A 95 18.70 -6.62 -4.98
C GLU A 95 18.23 -5.19 -4.69
N ALA A 96 19.05 -4.44 -3.96
CA ALA A 96 18.83 -3.02 -3.72
C ALA A 96 19.40 -2.18 -4.90
N PRO A 97 18.79 -1.03 -5.23
CA PRO A 97 19.27 -0.16 -6.31
C PRO A 97 20.63 0.50 -5.99
N ILE A 98 20.94 0.65 -4.71
CA ILE A 98 22.17 1.28 -4.21
C ILE A 98 23.03 0.18 -3.58
N LYS A 99 24.22 -0.06 -4.16
CA LYS A 99 25.17 -1.09 -3.69
C LYS A 99 26.37 -0.49 -2.98
N SER A 100 26.64 0.78 -3.24
CA SER A 100 27.72 1.55 -2.67
C SER A 100 27.35 3.02 -2.53
N GLU A 101 28.10 3.76 -1.72
CA GLU A 101 27.92 5.21 -1.57
C GLU A 101 28.06 5.96 -2.90
N LYS A 102 28.91 5.47 -3.81
CA LYS A 102 29.10 6.07 -5.14
C LYS A 102 27.81 6.08 -5.97
N ASP A 103 26.94 5.09 -5.79
CA ASP A 103 25.68 5.02 -6.54
C ASP A 103 24.76 6.19 -6.18
N LEU A 104 24.90 6.78 -4.97
CA LEU A 104 24.15 7.95 -4.53
C LEU A 104 24.45 9.21 -5.38
N GLU A 105 25.63 9.30 -6.00
CA GLU A 105 26.02 10.45 -6.82
C GLU A 105 25.16 10.57 -8.09
N SER A 106 24.68 9.44 -8.61
CA SER A 106 23.90 9.36 -9.85
C SER A 106 22.48 8.83 -9.66
N TYR A 107 22.13 8.36 -8.47
CA TYR A 107 20.81 7.81 -8.20
C TYR A 107 19.74 8.88 -8.33
N GLN A 108 18.67 8.57 -9.06
CA GLN A 108 17.48 9.40 -9.18
C GLN A 108 16.28 8.60 -8.68
N PRO A 109 15.63 9.01 -7.57
CA PRO A 109 14.38 8.41 -7.17
C PRO A 109 13.27 8.76 -8.16
N PRO A 110 12.20 7.96 -8.24
CA PRO A 110 11.08 8.28 -9.10
C PRO A 110 10.38 9.58 -8.63
N ASP A 111 9.78 10.31 -9.57
CA ASP A 111 9.13 11.60 -9.30
C ASP A 111 7.92 11.39 -8.37
N PRO A 112 7.91 11.99 -7.15
CA PRO A 112 6.78 11.87 -6.23
C PRO A 112 5.53 12.62 -6.68
N ASP A 113 5.64 13.58 -7.60
CA ASP A 113 4.53 14.39 -8.11
C ASP A 113 4.00 13.89 -9.45
N ALA A 114 4.47 12.73 -9.92
CA ALA A 114 4.04 12.17 -11.18
C ALA A 114 2.53 11.90 -11.20
N GLU A 115 1.85 12.36 -12.25
CA GLU A 115 0.39 12.36 -12.39
C GLU A 115 -0.28 11.00 -12.09
N TYR A 116 0.35 9.91 -12.54
CA TYR A 116 -0.16 8.55 -12.39
C TYR A 116 -0.25 8.11 -10.92
N ARG A 117 0.50 8.74 -10.00
CA ARG A 117 0.45 8.42 -8.56
C ARG A 117 -0.86 8.79 -7.88
N PHE A 118 -1.60 9.73 -8.48
CA PHE A 118 -2.84 10.26 -7.91
C PHE A 118 -4.08 9.63 -8.53
N GLU A 119 -3.95 8.72 -9.50
CA GLU A 119 -5.07 8.13 -10.23
C GLU A 119 -6.06 7.39 -9.31
N GLU A 120 -5.58 6.72 -8.27
CA GLU A 120 -6.45 5.98 -7.33
C GLU A 120 -7.27 6.86 -6.39
N ILE A 121 -6.88 8.13 -6.19
CA ILE A 121 -7.50 9.03 -5.21
C ILE A 121 -8.17 10.25 -5.84
N ARG A 122 -8.31 10.26 -7.16
CA ARG A 122 -8.95 11.33 -7.93
C ARG A 122 -10.47 11.27 -7.92
#